data_AF-A0A1M6C4G7-F1
#
_entry.id   AF-A0A1M6C4G7-F1
#
_cell.length_a   1.000
_cell.length_b   1.000
_cell.length_c   1.000
_cell.angle_alpha   90.00
_cell.angle_beta   90.00
_cell.angle_gamma   90.00
#
_symmetry.space_group_name_H-M   'P 1'
#
loop_
_entity.id
_entity.type
_entity.pdbx_description
1 polymer ?
#
loop_
_entity_poly.entity_id
_entity_poly.type
_entity_poly.pdbx_seq_one_letter_code
_entity_poly.pdbx_strand_id
1 'polypeptide(L)' 'MLIPDTPQNRKIAEVAATLAIENMYLSKAFIKEIIKVSEGKKTYEQLRQEVIAEYAR' A
#
# COMPACT_ATOMS: atom_id res chain seq x y z
N MET A 1 -10.57 -7.90 -4.21
CA MET A 1 -10.87 -6.82 -3.25
C MET A 1 -11.54 -5.73 -4.06
N LEU A 2 -12.68 -5.22 -3.62
CA LEU A 2 -13.29 -4.05 -4.25
C LEU A 2 -12.70 -2.83 -3.52
N ILE A 3 -11.93 -2.03 -4.24
CA ILE A 3 -11.36 -0.78 -3.74
C ILE A 3 -12.21 0.35 -4.35
N PRO A 4 -12.73 1.29 -3.56
CA PRO A 4 -13.50 2.42 -4.08
C PRO A 4 -12.68 3.20 -5.11
N ASP A 5 -13.32 3.61 -6.20
CA ASP A 5 -12.67 4.38 -7.25
C ASP A 5 -12.50 5.85 -6.83
N THR A 6 -11.41 6.13 -6.11
CA THR A 6 -11.04 7.48 -5.65
C THR A 6 -9.72 7.91 -6.28
N PRO A 7 -9.45 9.23 -6.41
CA PRO A 7 -8.17 9.72 -6.93
C PRO A 7 -6.95 9.15 -6.20
N GLN A 8 -7.04 8.99 -4.88
CA GLN A 8 -5.99 8.40 -4.05
C GLN A 8 -5.79 6.91 -4.37
N ASN A 9 -6.87 6.14 -4.48
CA ASN A 9 -6.79 4.71 -4.77
C ASN A 9 -6.32 4.43 -6.20
N ARG A 10 -6.63 5.30 -7.17
CA ARG A 10 -6.06 5.24 -8.53
C ARG A 10 -4.54 5.38 -8.50
N LYS A 11 -4.01 6.35 -7.74
CA LYS A 11 -2.55 6.49 -7.57
C LYS A 11 -1.90 5.24 -6.97
N ILE A 12 -2.56 4.60 -6.01
CA ILE A 12 -2.07 3.33 -5.43
C ILE A 12 -2.06 2.23 -6.50
N ALA A 13 -3.10 2.16 -7.34
CA ALA A 13 -3.17 1.20 -8.45
C ALA A 13 -2.10 1.46 -9.52
N GLU A 14 -1.83 2.72 -9.86
CA GLU A 14 -0.75 3.13 -10.78
C GLU A 14 0.61 2.68 -10.25
N VAL A 15 0.92 2.92 -8.98
CA VAL A 15 2.18 2.46 -8.36
C VAL A 15 2.29 0.93 -8.40
N ALA A 16 1.20 0.22 -8.08
CA ALA A 16 1.20 -1.25 -8.15
C ALA A 16 1.42 -1.75 -9.59
N ALA A 17 0.87 -1.07 -10.59
CA ALA A 17 1.06 -1.39 -12.00
C ALA A 17 2.52 -1.15 -12.44
N THR A 18 3.13 -0.04 -12.02
CA THR A 18 4.55 0.25 -12.29
C THR A 18 5.46 -0.80 -11.70
N LEU A 19 5.22 -1.22 -10.44
CA LEU A 19 6.01 -2.28 -9.81
C LEU A 19 5.82 -3.64 -10.52
N ALA A 20 4.60 -3.93 -10.97
CA ALA A 20 4.31 -5.18 -11.68
C ALA A 20 5.06 -5.30 -13.02
N ILE A 21 5.36 -4.18 -13.70
CA ILE A 21 6.20 -4.16 -14.91
C ILE A 21 7.61 -4.72 -14.61
N GLU A 22 8.13 -4.41 -13.42
CA GLU A 22 9.44 -4.89 -12.93
C GLU A 22 9.35 -6.28 -12.25
N ASN A 23 8.26 -7.03 -12.46
CA ASN A 23 7.96 -8.29 -11.76
C ASN A 23 7.94 -8.16 -10.22
N MET A 24 7.68 -6.95 -9.70
CA MET A 24 7.55 -6.70 -8.27
C MET A 24 6.07 -6.60 -7.89
N TYR A 25 5.57 -7.59 -7.15
CA TYR A 25 4.15 -7.65 -6.78
C TYR A 25 3.94 -7.28 -5.32
N LEU A 26 3.16 -6.23 -5.08
CA LEU A 26 2.72 -5.88 -3.74
C LEU A 26 1.68 -6.88 -3.23
N SER A 27 1.80 -7.29 -1.97
CA SER A 27 0.82 -8.17 -1.37
C SER A 27 -0.52 -7.45 -1.19
N LYS A 28 -1.63 -8.19 -1.31
CA LYS A 28 -2.98 -7.65 -1.06
C LYS A 28 -3.12 -7.08 0.35
N ALA A 29 -2.41 -7.65 1.32
CA ALA A 29 -2.39 -7.16 2.70
C ALA A 29 -1.72 -5.80 2.77
N PHE A 30 -0.56 -5.64 2.13
CA PHE A 30 0.17 -4.38 2.12
C PHE A 30 -0.61 -3.26 1.44
N ILE A 31 -1.28 -3.54 0.31
CA ILE A 31 -2.14 -2.55 -0.38
C ILE A 31 -3.25 -2.03 0.55
N LYS A 32 -3.84 -2.88 1.41
CA LYS A 32 -4.85 -2.44 2.39
C LYS A 32 -4.28 -1.47 3.40
N GLU A 33 -3.04 -1.67 3.83
CA GLU A 33 -2.39 -0.75 4.77
C GLU A 33 -2.10 0.60 4.12
N ILE A 34 -1.67 0.63 2.86
CA ILE A 34 -1.50 1.89 2.10
C ILE A 34 -2.84 2.64 1.98
N ILE A 35 -3.94 1.92 1.74
CA ILE A 35 -5.28 2.55 1.68
C ILE A 35 -5.66 3.17 3.02
N LYS A 36 -5.42 2.49 4.15
CA LYS A 36 -5.67 3.07 5.49
C LYS A 36 -4.88 4.35 5.72
N VAL A 37 -3.65 4.43 5.21
CA VAL A 37 -2.86 5.67 5.24
C VAL A 37 -3.52 6.77 4.41
N SER A 38 -4.00 6.45 3.21
CA SER A 38 -4.69 7.41 2.35
C SER A 38 -6.00 7.94 2.95
N GLU A 39 -6.66 7.13 3.77
CA GLU A 39 -7.90 7.48 4.48
C GLU A 39 -7.65 8.22 5.81
N GLY A 40 -6.38 8.46 6.18
CA GLY A 40 -6.01 9.09 7.45
C GLY A 40 -6.21 8.20 8.69
N LYS A 41 -6.52 6.92 8.51
CA LYS A 41 -6.69 5.94 9.60
C LYS A 41 -5.37 5.45 10.20
N LYS A 42 -4.26 5.70 9.51
CA LYS A 42 -2.90 5.33 9.90
C LYS A 42 -1.93 6.38 9.33
N THR A 43 -0.86 6.70 10.04
CA THR A 43 0.19 7.59 9.49
C THR A 43 1.19 6.82 8.65
N TYR A 44 1.88 7.52 7.74
CA TYR A 44 2.99 6.95 6.99
C TYR A 44 4.07 6.36 7.92
N GLU A 45 4.40 7.05 9.01
CA GLU A 45 5.44 6.60 9.94
C GLU A 45 5.02 5.33 10.68
N GLN A 46 3.75 5.21 11.09
CA GLN A 46 3.24 3.97 11.69
C GLN A 46 3.38 2.79 10.74
N LEU A 47 2.97 2.93 9.47
CA LEU A 47 3.12 1.87 8.48
C LEU A 47 4.59 1.52 8.24
N ARG A 48 5.48 2.53 8.16
CA ARG A 48 6.92 2.32 7.97
C ARG A 48 7.52 1.47 9.10
N GLN A 49 7.19 1.79 10.35
CA GLN A 49 7.68 1.04 11.50
C GLN A 49 7.14 -0.39 11.54
N GLU A 50 5.89 -0.62 11.16
CA GLU A 50 5.30 -1.97 11.05
C GLU A 50 6.04 -2.83 10.02
N VAL A 51 6.33 -2.29 8.83
CA VAL A 51 7.09 -3.00 7.79
C VAL A 51 8.50 -3.31 8.27
N ILE A 52 9.18 -2.35 8.90
CA ILE A 52 10.53 -2.60 9.46
C ILE A 52 10.48 -3.72 10.50
N ALA A 53 9.51 -3.69 11.41
CA ALA A 53 9.37 -4.71 12.46
C ALA A 53 9.05 -6.10 11.89
N GLU A 54 8.31 -6.20 10.79
CA GLU A 54 7.98 -7.45 10.12
C GLU A 54 9.22 -8.12 9.51
N TYR A 55 10.09 -7.34 8.85
CA TYR A 55 11.25 -7.85 8.11
C TYR A 55 12.58 -7.77 8.87
N ALA A 56 12.63 -7.16 10.05
CA ALA A 56 13.82 -7.16 10.92
C ALA A 56 14.05 -8.48 11.67
N ARG A 57 13.15 -9.46 11.51
CA ARG A 57 13.30 -10.83 12.01
C ARG A 57 14.02 -11.72 11.00
#